data_AF-N9Z3Y3-F1
#
_entry.id   AF-N9Z3Y3-F1
#
_cell.length_a   1.000
_cell.length_b   1.000
_cell.length_c   1.000
_cell.angle_alpha   90.00
_cell.angle_beta   90.00
_cell.angle_gamma   90.00
#
_symmetry.space_group_name_H-M   'P 1'
#
loop_
_entity.id
_entity.type
_entity.pdbx_description
1 polymer ?
#
loop_
_entity_poly.entity_id
_entity_poly.type
_entity_poly.pdbx_seq_one_letter_code
_entity_poly.pdbx_strand_id
1 'polypeptide(L)'
;MIFSICLFFLANKKKVNSNSKSEDILNVKIKQLELNLETSLTENKNLAAHKMRLLKDLESQLEKYNALLSDYNKLTCDLNTYIEHRNDDLKNIFSNCDHAFSYVATLYADYLLVDYENASKYLLNKKRPATSEGLRIGALKLQTKSYLVELNKTKYQLNYLLNLYPELEDFIESDDDGDREEAARSNDKIPDDTWRSLSESQKSQLLLTNYLNRRKSKWEIGRDYELYVGYKYSLQGYSVDYFGSYNGLEDLGRDLIVKKKGETGIIQCKYWSSKKKIHEKHIAQLYGTVVSYIIENNYIPSLVHGIFITNISLSDTAKKFADFLDIKYKENYPIGEFPRIKCNISKDEYGNETKIYHLPTDQQYDNVKIEHTGECFAFTVDEAEKLGFRHAYKWHNK
;
A
#
# COMPACT_ATOMS: atom_id res chain seq x y z
N MET A 1 118.52 14.77 -104.69
CA MET A 1 118.60 13.30 -104.58
C MET A 1 117.40 12.85 -103.75
N ILE A 2 116.26 12.49 -104.35
CA ILE A 2 115.94 11.14 -104.89
C ILE A 2 115.85 10.15 -103.69
N PHE A 3 114.75 9.47 -103.33
CA PHE A 3 113.57 8.99 -104.08
C PHE A 3 112.48 8.36 -103.14
N SER A 4 111.28 8.14 -103.71
CA SER A 4 110.16 7.23 -103.35
C SER A 4 109.33 7.50 -102.08
N ILE A 5 108.05 7.88 -102.10
CA ILE A 5 106.83 7.32 -102.75
C ILE A 5 106.51 5.87 -102.35
N CYS A 6 105.48 5.74 -101.49
CA CYS A 6 104.28 4.87 -101.59
C CYS A 6 103.42 5.18 -100.33
N LEU A 7 102.39 6.03 -100.35
CA LEU A 7 101.05 5.84 -100.93
C LEU A 7 100.43 4.47 -100.62
N PHE A 8 99.27 4.49 -99.94
CA PHE A 8 98.47 3.41 -99.33
C PHE A 8 98.94 2.98 -97.93
N PHE A 9 98.46 3.60 -96.85
CA PHE A 9 97.06 3.51 -96.42
C PHE A 9 96.46 4.88 -96.02
N LEU A 10 95.87 5.54 -97.01
CA LEU A 10 94.67 6.34 -96.84
C LEU A 10 93.53 5.42 -96.36
N ALA A 11 93.28 5.36 -95.05
CA ALA A 11 91.96 5.00 -94.50
C ALA A 11 91.81 5.14 -92.97
N ASN A 12 92.87 5.11 -92.15
CA ASN A 12 92.64 4.70 -90.75
C ASN A 12 93.44 5.39 -89.62
N LYS A 13 93.65 6.71 -89.66
CA LYS A 13 94.11 7.46 -88.46
C LYS A 13 93.43 8.79 -88.16
N LYS A 14 92.46 9.23 -88.97
CA LYS A 14 91.47 10.24 -88.51
C LYS A 14 90.48 9.68 -87.49
N LYS A 15 90.47 8.34 -87.27
CA LYS A 15 89.64 7.63 -86.29
C LYS A 15 90.28 7.47 -84.90
N VAL A 16 91.60 7.72 -84.78
CA VAL A 16 92.34 7.50 -83.51
C VAL A 16 92.27 8.74 -82.60
N ASN A 17 92.16 9.95 -83.16
CA ASN A 17 92.10 11.19 -82.37
C ASN A 17 90.67 11.61 -81.98
N SER A 18 89.63 10.98 -82.56
CA SER A 18 88.23 11.10 -82.11
C SER A 18 87.88 10.09 -81.02
N ASN A 19 88.62 8.97 -80.92
CA ASN A 19 88.39 7.93 -79.92
C ASN A 19 88.87 8.33 -78.51
N SER A 20 90.05 8.97 -78.36
CA SER A 20 90.56 9.32 -77.02
C SER A 20 89.72 10.38 -76.31
N LYS A 21 89.30 11.45 -77.02
CA LYS A 21 88.37 12.44 -76.47
C LYS A 21 86.99 11.87 -76.15
N SER A 22 86.54 10.87 -76.92
CA SER A 22 85.26 10.20 -76.66
C SER A 22 85.35 9.26 -75.45
N GLU A 23 86.47 8.56 -75.27
CA GLU A 23 86.77 7.74 -74.09
C GLU A 23 86.90 8.59 -72.83
N ASP A 24 87.55 9.75 -72.88
CA ASP A 24 87.66 10.64 -71.72
C ASP A 24 86.29 11.20 -71.28
N ILE A 25 85.44 11.59 -72.25
CA ILE A 25 84.06 12.02 -71.97
C ILE A 25 83.22 10.87 -71.41
N LEU A 26 83.43 9.64 -71.92
CA LEU A 26 82.74 8.45 -71.42
C LEU A 26 83.17 8.12 -69.98
N ASN A 27 84.47 8.21 -69.69
CA ASN A 27 85.04 7.96 -68.36
C ASN A 27 84.56 8.99 -67.32
N VAL A 28 84.46 10.27 -67.71
CA VAL A 28 83.87 11.32 -66.85
C VAL A 28 82.39 11.05 -66.59
N LYS A 29 81.62 10.63 -67.62
CA LYS A 29 80.21 10.25 -67.44
C LYS A 29 80.04 9.02 -66.55
N ILE A 30 80.90 8.01 -66.69
CA ILE A 30 80.90 6.80 -65.86
C ILE A 30 81.16 7.18 -64.40
N LYS A 31 82.19 7.98 -64.11
CA LYS A 31 82.46 8.47 -62.75
C LYS A 31 81.30 9.28 -62.17
N GLN A 32 80.66 10.12 -62.98
CA GLN A 32 79.49 10.88 -62.53
C GLN A 32 78.30 9.95 -62.22
N LEU A 33 78.10 8.91 -63.02
CA LEU A 33 77.05 7.90 -62.78
C LEU A 33 77.36 7.07 -61.53
N GLU A 34 78.61 6.69 -61.30
CA GLU A 34 79.05 5.99 -60.10
C GLU A 34 78.83 6.83 -58.84
N LEU A 35 79.20 8.12 -58.86
CA LEU A 35 78.97 9.05 -57.76
C LEU A 35 77.48 9.26 -57.48
N ASN A 36 76.67 9.41 -58.53
CA ASN A 36 75.21 9.54 -58.39
C ASN A 36 74.59 8.25 -57.82
N LEU A 37 75.08 7.08 -58.24
CA LEU A 37 74.64 5.78 -57.73
C LEU A 37 75.00 5.61 -56.25
N GLU A 38 76.21 6.01 -55.85
CA GLU A 38 76.67 5.95 -54.46
C GLU A 38 75.87 6.92 -53.55
N THR A 39 75.55 8.10 -54.06
CA THR A 39 74.68 9.08 -53.38
C THR A 39 73.26 8.52 -53.22
N SER A 40 72.68 7.93 -54.28
CA SER A 40 71.35 7.31 -54.20
C SER A 40 71.32 6.08 -53.27
N LEU A 41 72.41 5.30 -53.22
CA LEU A 41 72.54 4.17 -52.29
C LEU A 41 72.61 4.62 -50.83
N THR A 42 73.32 5.71 -50.55
CA THR A 42 73.40 6.27 -49.18
C THR A 42 72.08 6.89 -48.73
N GLU A 43 71.39 7.61 -49.62
CA GLU A 43 70.03 8.12 -49.36
C GLU A 43 69.02 6.99 -49.08
N ASN A 44 69.05 5.92 -49.88
CA ASN A 44 68.19 4.75 -49.68
C ASN A 44 68.48 4.03 -48.34
N LYS A 45 69.76 3.91 -47.95
CA LYS A 45 70.14 3.35 -46.64
C LYS A 45 69.63 4.22 -45.49
N ASN A 46 69.73 5.54 -45.61
CA ASN A 46 69.23 6.48 -44.61
C ASN A 46 67.69 6.42 -44.50
N LEU A 47 66.99 6.33 -45.64
CA LEU A 47 65.54 6.16 -45.69
C LEU A 47 65.10 4.83 -45.06
N ALA A 48 65.82 3.74 -45.32
CA ALA A 48 65.56 2.44 -44.71
C ALA A 48 65.75 2.49 -43.19
N ALA A 49 66.82 3.12 -42.70
CA ALA A 49 67.07 3.31 -41.27
C ALA A 49 65.99 4.16 -40.58
N HIS A 50 65.52 5.24 -41.24
CA HIS A 50 64.42 6.06 -40.74
C HIS A 50 63.11 5.26 -40.67
N LYS A 51 62.76 4.51 -41.72
CA LYS A 51 61.56 3.65 -41.73
C LYS A 51 61.62 2.61 -40.61
N MET A 52 62.78 2.02 -40.36
CA MET A 52 62.97 1.03 -39.30
C MET A 52 62.77 1.63 -37.90
N ARG A 53 63.22 2.87 -37.66
CA ARG A 53 62.93 3.59 -36.40
C ARG A 53 61.44 3.85 -36.22
N LEU A 54 60.78 4.34 -37.28
CA LEU A 54 59.34 4.61 -37.25
C LEU A 54 58.52 3.33 -36.98
N LEU A 55 58.93 2.20 -37.58
CA LEU A 55 58.30 0.90 -37.38
C LEU A 55 58.41 0.46 -35.91
N LYS A 56 59.59 0.63 -35.31
CA LYS A 56 59.83 0.30 -33.90
C LYS A 56 59.03 1.19 -32.95
N ASP A 57 58.90 2.47 -33.25
CA ASP A 57 58.06 3.39 -32.46
C ASP A 57 56.58 3.02 -32.57
N LEU A 58 56.11 2.63 -33.76
CA LEU A 58 54.74 2.17 -33.99
C LEU A 58 54.45 0.87 -33.24
N GLU A 59 55.38 -0.09 -33.27
CA GLU A 59 55.30 -1.34 -32.51
C GLU A 59 55.19 -1.07 -31.01
N SER A 60 56.01 -0.15 -30.48
CA SER A 60 55.95 0.25 -29.07
C SER A 60 54.62 0.93 -28.70
N GLN A 61 54.04 1.74 -29.60
CA GLN A 61 52.72 2.32 -29.37
C GLN A 61 51.61 1.25 -29.39
N LEU A 62 51.70 0.28 -30.30
CA LEU A 62 50.78 -0.86 -30.39
C LEU A 62 50.80 -1.70 -29.11
N GLU A 63 51.98 -1.98 -28.55
CA GLU A 63 52.11 -2.69 -27.27
C GLU A 63 51.42 -1.94 -26.11
N LYS A 64 51.62 -0.62 -26.03
CA LYS A 64 50.97 0.22 -25.00
C LYS A 64 49.45 0.22 -25.15
N TYR A 65 48.95 0.30 -26.39
CA TYR A 65 47.52 0.26 -26.67
C TYR A 65 46.91 -1.09 -26.29
N ASN A 66 47.60 -2.19 -26.60
CA ASN A 66 47.15 -3.53 -26.24
C ASN A 66 47.11 -3.74 -24.72
N ALA A 67 48.09 -3.21 -23.98
CA ALA A 67 48.09 -3.24 -22.52
C ALA A 67 46.88 -2.45 -21.94
N LEU A 68 46.63 -1.24 -22.44
CA LEU A 68 45.49 -0.43 -22.02
C LEU A 68 44.14 -1.12 -22.34
N LEU A 69 44.04 -1.76 -23.51
CA LEU A 69 42.85 -2.50 -23.92
C LEU A 69 42.61 -3.71 -23.00
N SER A 70 43.68 -4.40 -22.58
CA SER A 70 43.60 -5.49 -21.61
C SER A 70 43.07 -4.99 -20.25
N ASP A 71 43.58 -3.87 -19.75
CA ASP A 71 43.13 -3.29 -18.49
C ASP A 71 41.66 -2.84 -18.57
N TYR A 72 41.26 -2.22 -19.69
CA TYR A 72 39.87 -1.82 -19.92
C TYR A 72 38.92 -3.02 -19.97
N ASN A 73 39.32 -4.10 -20.65
CA ASN A 73 38.53 -5.33 -20.71
C ASN A 73 38.39 -5.97 -19.33
N LYS A 74 39.44 -5.95 -18.51
CA LYS A 74 39.40 -6.45 -17.14
C LYS A 74 38.43 -5.64 -16.29
N LEU A 75 38.52 -4.32 -16.32
CA LEU A 75 37.61 -3.44 -15.60
C LEU A 75 36.15 -3.63 -16.03
N THR A 76 35.92 -3.81 -17.32
CA THR A 76 34.58 -4.07 -17.89
C THR A 76 34.04 -5.42 -17.41
N CYS A 77 34.89 -6.44 -17.38
CA CYS A 77 34.55 -7.76 -16.84
C CYS A 77 34.14 -7.66 -15.36
N ASP A 78 34.98 -7.02 -14.53
CA ASP A 78 34.72 -6.84 -13.10
C ASP A 78 33.41 -6.08 -12.85
N LEU A 79 33.14 -5.03 -13.63
CA LEU A 79 31.90 -4.26 -13.54
C LEU A 79 30.67 -5.08 -13.94
N ASN A 80 30.76 -5.87 -15.01
CA ASN A 80 29.68 -6.75 -15.43
C ASN A 80 29.37 -7.81 -14.38
N THR A 81 30.40 -8.44 -13.81
CA THR A 81 30.22 -9.40 -12.70
C THR A 81 29.54 -8.76 -11.50
N TYR A 82 29.91 -7.51 -11.15
CA TYR A 82 29.25 -6.76 -10.09
C TYR A 82 27.76 -6.51 -10.37
N ILE A 83 27.42 -6.10 -11.60
CA ILE A 83 26.04 -5.84 -12.02
C ILE A 83 25.22 -7.14 -12.00
N GLU A 84 25.77 -8.24 -12.52
CA GLU A 84 25.12 -9.55 -12.51
C GLU A 84 24.80 -10.01 -11.07
N HIS A 85 25.79 -9.94 -10.17
CA HIS A 85 25.58 -10.31 -8.77
C HIS A 85 24.48 -9.47 -8.10
N ARG A 86 24.48 -8.15 -8.33
CA ARG A 86 23.46 -7.25 -7.76
C ARG A 86 22.07 -7.53 -8.33
N ASN A 87 21.97 -7.86 -9.61
CA ASN A 87 20.69 -8.23 -10.23
C ASN A 87 20.15 -9.53 -9.67
N ASP A 88 21.01 -10.52 -9.43
CA ASP A 88 20.59 -11.80 -8.84
C ASP A 88 20.20 -11.64 -7.37
N ASP A 89 20.89 -10.81 -6.60
CA ASP A 89 20.48 -10.43 -5.24
C ASP A 89 19.08 -9.81 -5.24
N LEU A 90 18.82 -8.87 -6.17
CA LEU A 90 17.50 -8.24 -6.32
C LEU A 90 16.43 -9.27 -6.71
N LYS A 91 16.69 -10.14 -7.69
CA LYS A 91 15.75 -11.21 -8.06
C LYS A 91 15.44 -12.13 -6.89
N ASN A 92 16.44 -12.49 -6.10
CA ASN A 92 16.26 -13.33 -4.92
C ASN A 92 15.39 -12.61 -3.86
N ILE A 93 15.59 -11.32 -3.62
CA ILE A 93 14.75 -10.52 -2.72
C ILE A 93 13.29 -10.45 -3.20
N PHE A 94 13.07 -10.29 -4.51
CA PHE A 94 11.72 -10.18 -5.09
C PHE A 94 11.06 -11.54 -5.40
N SER A 95 11.78 -12.65 -5.26
CA SER A 95 11.22 -13.99 -5.46
C SER A 95 10.22 -14.40 -4.38
N ASN A 96 10.31 -13.78 -3.19
CA ASN A 96 9.38 -13.98 -2.09
C ASN A 96 8.83 -12.64 -1.61
N CYS A 97 7.51 -12.47 -1.65
CA CYS A 97 6.84 -11.24 -1.25
C CYS A 97 7.20 -10.80 0.18
N ASP A 98 7.38 -11.72 1.13
CA ASP A 98 7.72 -11.37 2.52
C ASP A 98 9.13 -10.78 2.64
N HIS A 99 10.07 -11.28 1.83
CA HIS A 99 11.44 -10.77 1.78
C HIS A 99 11.46 -9.40 1.11
N ALA A 100 10.69 -9.21 0.04
CA ALA A 100 10.53 -7.94 -0.63
C ALA A 100 9.95 -6.86 0.31
N PHE A 101 8.88 -7.17 1.06
CA PHE A 101 8.30 -6.22 2.03
C PHE A 101 9.28 -5.86 3.13
N SER A 102 9.97 -6.86 3.70
CA SER A 102 10.94 -6.66 4.79
C SER A 102 12.13 -5.81 4.32
N TYR A 103 12.61 -6.05 3.10
CA TYR A 103 13.73 -5.31 2.51
C TYR A 103 13.36 -3.83 2.25
N VAL A 104 12.22 -3.58 1.59
CA VAL A 104 11.75 -2.22 1.31
C VAL A 104 11.44 -1.46 2.60
N ALA A 105 10.83 -2.11 3.59
CA ALA A 105 10.58 -1.51 4.90
C ALA A 105 11.88 -1.11 5.61
N THR A 106 12.92 -1.94 5.53
CA THR A 106 14.24 -1.65 6.12
C THR A 106 14.91 -0.46 5.43
N LEU A 107 14.93 -0.43 4.10
CA LEU A 107 15.47 0.70 3.34
C LEU A 107 14.75 2.01 3.67
N TYR A 108 13.42 1.97 3.76
CA TYR A 108 12.62 3.14 4.09
C TYR A 108 12.86 3.63 5.52
N ALA A 109 12.98 2.71 6.48
CA ALA A 109 13.33 3.06 7.86
C ALA A 109 14.74 3.66 7.96
N ASP A 110 15.72 3.13 7.22
CA ASP A 110 17.07 3.69 7.17
C ASP A 110 17.09 5.12 6.62
N TYR A 111 16.30 5.38 5.58
CA TYR A 111 16.13 6.72 5.02
C TYR A 111 15.53 7.70 6.03
N LEU A 112 14.44 7.33 6.72
CA LEU A 112 13.77 8.20 7.69
C LEU A 112 14.65 8.51 8.92
N LEU A 113 15.62 7.66 9.24
CA LEU A 113 16.44 7.77 10.44
C LEU A 113 17.83 8.39 10.20
N VAL A 114 18.04 9.00 9.03
CA VAL A 114 19.29 9.71 8.70
C VAL A 114 19.55 10.85 9.71
N ASP A 115 18.51 11.58 10.13
CA ASP A 115 18.67 12.70 11.07
C ASP A 115 19.09 12.23 12.47
N TYR A 116 18.60 11.07 12.93
CA TYR A 116 19.04 10.46 14.18
C TYR A 116 20.53 10.10 14.13
N GLU A 117 20.97 9.52 13.01
CA GLU A 117 22.37 9.17 12.79
C GLU A 117 23.26 10.42 12.79
N ASN A 118 22.83 11.47 12.08
CA ASN A 118 23.55 12.74 12.00
C ASN A 118 23.63 13.43 13.38
N ALA A 119 22.52 13.47 14.11
CA ALA A 119 22.46 14.05 15.45
C ALA A 119 23.37 13.28 16.44
N SER A 120 23.32 11.95 16.43
CA SER A 120 24.19 11.12 17.26
C SER A 120 25.66 11.36 16.95
N LYS A 121 26.05 11.29 15.66
CA LYS A 121 27.44 11.55 15.22
C LYS A 121 27.91 12.95 15.59
N TYR A 122 27.07 13.96 15.41
CA TYR A 122 27.41 15.33 15.78
C TYR A 122 27.69 15.46 17.28
N LEU A 123 26.82 14.90 18.13
CA LEU A 123 26.99 14.96 19.59
C LEU A 123 28.24 14.22 20.07
N LEU A 124 28.62 13.12 19.42
CA LEU A 124 29.82 12.36 19.73
C LEU A 124 31.11 13.08 19.29
N ASN A 125 31.07 13.81 18.18
CA ASN A 125 32.27 14.37 17.54
C ASN A 125 32.44 15.90 17.71
N LYS A 126 31.46 16.61 18.27
CA LYS A 126 31.57 18.07 18.49
C LYS A 126 32.72 18.41 19.43
N LYS A 127 33.24 19.65 19.33
CA LYS A 127 34.41 20.17 20.08
C LYS A 127 34.40 19.88 21.60
N ARG A 128 33.20 19.80 22.21
CA ARG A 128 33.00 19.31 23.59
C ARG A 128 31.98 18.17 23.53
N PRO A 129 32.40 16.91 23.39
CA PRO A 129 31.49 15.78 23.15
C PRO A 129 30.41 15.66 24.23
N ALA A 130 29.19 15.37 23.79
CA ALA A 130 28.07 15.02 24.67
C ALA A 130 27.80 13.52 24.54
N THR A 131 28.72 12.71 25.06
CA THR A 131 28.79 11.25 24.80
C THR A 131 27.53 10.52 25.27
N SER A 132 27.01 10.84 26.45
CA SER A 132 25.80 10.21 26.99
C SER A 132 24.58 10.45 26.09
N GLU A 133 24.36 11.70 25.66
CA GLU A 133 23.22 12.03 24.79
C GLU A 133 23.40 11.47 23.37
N GLY A 134 24.62 11.49 22.83
CA GLY A 134 24.93 10.87 21.53
C GLY A 134 24.62 9.37 21.50
N LEU A 135 25.00 8.64 22.56
CA LEU A 135 24.66 7.22 22.73
C LEU A 135 23.15 7.00 22.93
N ARG A 136 22.48 7.88 23.68
CA ARG A 136 21.02 7.82 23.89
C ARG A 136 20.25 7.96 22.58
N ILE A 137 20.63 8.92 21.73
CA ILE A 137 20.02 9.10 20.39
C ILE A 137 20.30 7.88 19.50
N GLY A 138 21.51 7.30 19.56
CA GLY A 138 21.84 6.08 18.83
C GLY A 138 20.97 4.88 19.26
N ALA A 139 20.73 4.72 20.56
CA ALA A 139 19.83 3.69 21.08
C ALA A 139 18.37 3.93 20.65
N LEU A 140 17.90 5.17 20.73
CA LEU A 140 16.56 5.55 20.25
C LEU A 140 16.42 5.26 18.75
N LYS A 141 17.44 5.55 17.93
CA LYS A 141 17.45 5.22 16.51
C LYS A 141 17.19 3.74 16.26
N LEU A 142 17.87 2.86 17.00
CA LEU A 142 17.72 1.41 16.86
C LEU A 142 16.29 0.95 17.22
N GLN A 143 15.74 1.47 18.33
CA GLN A 143 14.36 1.18 18.73
C GLN A 143 13.34 1.71 17.73
N THR A 144 13.50 2.94 17.26
CA THR A 144 12.62 3.52 16.25
C THR A 144 12.72 2.75 14.93
N LYS A 145 13.92 2.26 14.56
CA LYS A 145 14.10 1.44 13.36
C LYS A 145 13.29 0.16 13.43
N SER A 146 13.31 -0.58 14.55
CA SER A 146 12.50 -1.80 14.66
C SER A 146 11.00 -1.52 14.51
N TYR A 147 10.49 -0.46 15.15
CA TYR A 147 9.07 -0.09 15.02
C TYR A 147 8.71 0.34 13.59
N LEU A 148 9.55 1.14 12.93
CA LEU A 148 9.29 1.57 11.55
C LEU A 148 9.32 0.40 10.56
N VAL A 149 10.22 -0.57 10.75
CA VAL A 149 10.28 -1.75 9.89
C VAL A 149 9.02 -2.59 10.04
N GLU A 150 8.60 -2.88 11.27
CA GLU A 150 7.38 -3.65 11.53
C GLU A 150 6.14 -2.93 10.99
N LEU A 151 5.97 -1.64 11.30
CA LEU A 151 4.85 -0.83 10.83
C LEU A 151 4.73 -0.84 9.30
N ASN A 152 5.84 -0.57 8.60
CA ASN A 152 5.82 -0.49 7.14
C ASN A 152 5.65 -1.87 6.51
N LYS A 153 6.24 -2.93 7.09
CA LYS A 153 6.01 -4.31 6.64
C LYS A 153 4.52 -4.65 6.71
N THR A 154 3.87 -4.41 7.85
CA THR A 154 2.43 -4.63 8.02
C THR A 154 1.60 -3.80 7.05
N LYS A 155 1.95 -2.51 6.88
CA LYS A 155 1.26 -1.62 5.93
C LYS A 155 1.35 -2.14 4.49
N TYR A 156 2.51 -2.61 4.05
CA TYR A 156 2.68 -3.15 2.69
C TYR A 156 1.96 -4.47 2.50
N GLN A 157 2.02 -5.36 3.49
CA GLN A 157 1.27 -6.61 3.48
C GLN A 157 -0.24 -6.35 3.42
N LEU A 158 -0.75 -5.41 4.22
CA LEU A 158 -2.16 -5.03 4.22
C LEU A 158 -2.59 -4.45 2.86
N ASN A 159 -1.82 -3.52 2.31
CA ASN A 159 -2.11 -2.95 0.99
C ASN A 159 -2.08 -4.02 -0.12
N TYR A 160 -1.14 -4.96 -0.05
CA TYR A 160 -1.09 -6.08 -0.98
C TYR A 160 -2.33 -6.96 -0.86
N LEU A 161 -2.76 -7.30 0.36
CA LEU A 161 -3.97 -8.05 0.61
C LEU A 161 -5.22 -7.30 0.13
N LEU A 162 -5.33 -6.00 0.36
CA LEU A 162 -6.43 -5.16 -0.13
C LEU A 162 -6.49 -5.12 -1.66
N ASN A 163 -5.34 -5.07 -2.33
CA ASN A 163 -5.30 -5.13 -3.78
C ASN A 163 -5.77 -6.48 -4.32
N LEU A 164 -5.44 -7.58 -3.62
CA LEU A 164 -5.88 -8.92 -4.00
C LEU A 164 -7.36 -9.18 -3.65
N TYR A 165 -7.81 -8.63 -2.54
CA TYR A 165 -9.14 -8.82 -1.97
C TYR A 165 -9.73 -7.45 -1.56
N PRO A 166 -10.22 -6.66 -2.54
CA PRO A 166 -10.79 -5.34 -2.26
C PRO A 166 -11.98 -5.39 -1.28
N GLU A 167 -12.63 -6.54 -1.14
CA GLU A 167 -13.72 -6.72 -0.19
C GLU A 167 -13.27 -6.56 1.27
N LEU A 168 -11.99 -6.76 1.56
CA LEU A 168 -11.43 -6.56 2.90
C LEU A 168 -11.48 -5.08 3.34
N GLU A 169 -11.58 -4.15 2.41
CA GLU A 169 -11.67 -2.71 2.71
C GLU A 169 -12.95 -2.37 3.50
N ASP A 170 -14.02 -3.16 3.36
CA ASP A 170 -15.23 -3.00 4.17
C ASP A 170 -15.02 -3.35 5.65
N PHE A 171 -13.96 -4.11 5.98
CA PHE A 171 -13.61 -4.53 7.34
C PHE A 171 -12.47 -3.71 7.96
N ILE A 172 -11.72 -2.97 7.14
CA ILE A 172 -10.71 -2.06 7.65
C ILE A 172 -11.44 -0.80 8.11
N GLU A 173 -11.60 -0.67 9.42
CA GLU A 173 -11.89 0.60 10.04
C GLU A 173 -10.72 1.54 9.70
N SER A 174 -10.95 2.42 8.71
CA SER A 174 -10.05 3.54 8.49
C SER A 174 -10.15 4.43 9.73
N ASP A 175 -9.19 4.28 10.64
CA ASP A 175 -8.83 5.27 11.65
C ASP A 175 -8.20 6.54 11.01
N ASP A 176 -8.59 6.91 9.79
CA ASP A 176 -8.41 8.28 9.27
C ASP A 176 -9.39 9.27 9.96
N ASP A 177 -9.80 8.87 11.15
CA ASP A 177 -10.67 9.48 12.12
C ASP A 177 -9.86 9.72 13.41
N GLY A 178 -8.51 9.75 13.34
CA GLY A 178 -7.63 10.13 14.46
C GLY A 178 -7.92 11.52 15.03
N ASP A 179 -8.56 12.40 14.27
CA ASP A 179 -9.10 13.70 14.73
C ASP A 179 -10.57 13.64 15.21
N ARG A 180 -11.23 12.47 15.11
CA ARG A 180 -12.68 12.29 15.23
C ARG A 180 -13.12 11.69 16.57
N GLU A 181 -12.31 10.84 17.21
CA GLU A 181 -12.59 10.38 18.58
C GLU A 181 -12.44 11.53 19.61
N GLU A 182 -11.48 12.43 19.41
CA GLU A 182 -11.25 13.55 20.31
C GLU A 182 -12.35 14.63 20.17
N ALA A 183 -12.85 14.85 18.94
CA ALA A 183 -14.00 15.71 18.69
C ALA A 183 -15.30 15.18 19.33
N ALA A 184 -15.54 13.86 19.27
CA ALA A 184 -16.71 13.22 19.89
C ALA A 184 -16.68 13.32 21.42
N ARG A 185 -15.50 13.24 22.05
CA ARG A 185 -15.34 13.45 23.51
C ARG A 185 -15.34 14.93 23.92
N SER A 186 -14.97 15.84 23.02
CA SER A 186 -14.82 17.27 23.35
C SER A 186 -16.15 18.03 23.55
N ASN A 187 -17.23 17.61 22.88
CA ASN A 187 -18.55 18.26 23.00
C ASN A 187 -19.41 17.77 24.18
N ASP A 188 -18.94 16.76 24.93
CA ASP A 188 -19.69 16.17 26.05
C ASP A 188 -19.30 16.72 27.44
N LYS A 189 -18.42 17.73 27.50
CA LYS A 189 -18.09 18.39 28.78
C LYS A 189 -19.20 19.36 29.18
N ILE A 190 -20.27 18.82 29.74
CA ILE A 190 -21.23 19.59 30.54
C ILE A 190 -20.44 20.18 31.72
N PRO A 191 -20.53 21.50 32.00
CA PRO A 191 -19.84 22.09 33.14
C PRO A 191 -20.23 21.37 34.43
N ASP A 192 -19.23 20.97 35.21
CA ASP A 192 -19.36 20.04 36.34
C ASP A 192 -20.38 20.53 37.39
N ASP A 193 -20.50 21.85 37.56
CA ASP A 193 -21.45 22.50 38.48
C ASP A 193 -22.92 22.32 38.03
N THR A 194 -23.20 22.49 36.74
CA THR A 194 -24.51 22.23 36.16
C THR A 194 -24.90 20.76 36.30
N TRP A 195 -23.97 19.84 36.03
CA TRP A 195 -24.23 18.40 36.11
C TRP A 195 -24.63 17.95 37.52
N ARG A 196 -23.96 18.46 38.56
CA ARG A 196 -24.26 18.11 39.96
C ARG A 196 -25.63 18.60 40.44
N SER A 197 -26.17 19.66 39.82
CA SER A 197 -27.46 20.25 40.19
C SER A 197 -28.68 19.55 39.59
N LEU A 198 -28.50 18.70 38.57
CA LEU A 198 -29.60 18.03 37.87
C LEU A 198 -30.10 16.79 38.64
N SER A 199 -31.39 16.51 38.53
CA SER A 199 -31.96 15.22 38.96
C SER A 199 -31.48 14.09 38.05
N GLU A 200 -31.60 12.83 38.50
CA GLU A 200 -31.22 11.68 37.67
C GLU A 200 -32.02 11.62 36.37
N SER A 201 -33.33 11.86 36.41
CA SER A 201 -34.19 11.94 35.22
C SER A 201 -33.71 13.01 34.23
N GLN A 202 -33.34 14.20 34.73
CA GLN A 202 -32.80 15.28 33.89
C GLN A 202 -31.44 14.92 33.28
N LYS A 203 -30.56 14.25 34.04
CA LYS A 203 -29.27 13.76 33.52
C LYS A 203 -29.49 12.72 32.43
N SER A 204 -30.35 11.72 32.66
CA SER A 204 -30.68 10.70 31.66
C SER A 204 -31.26 11.33 30.38
N GLN A 205 -32.16 12.31 30.51
CA GLN A 205 -32.74 12.97 29.35
C GLN A 205 -31.70 13.80 28.59
N LEU A 206 -30.79 14.47 29.29
CA LEU A 206 -29.68 15.20 28.69
C LEU A 206 -28.72 14.26 27.95
N LEU A 207 -28.39 13.10 28.50
CA LEU A 207 -27.57 12.08 27.84
C LEU A 207 -28.22 11.59 26.55
N LEU A 208 -29.53 11.34 26.57
CA LEU A 208 -30.27 10.96 25.37
C LEU A 208 -30.26 12.09 24.32
N THR A 209 -30.51 13.33 24.73
CA THR A 209 -30.48 14.49 23.84
C THR A 209 -29.10 14.70 23.21
N ASN A 210 -28.02 14.56 23.98
CA ASN A 210 -26.66 14.62 23.47
C ASN A 210 -26.38 13.49 22.45
N TYR A 211 -26.79 12.26 22.76
CA TYR A 211 -26.67 11.12 21.84
C TYR A 211 -27.37 11.38 20.49
N LEU A 212 -28.57 11.95 20.54
CA LEU A 212 -29.35 12.27 19.34
C LEU A 212 -28.66 13.32 18.46
N ASN A 213 -28.12 14.38 19.09
CA ASN A 213 -27.57 15.54 18.39
C ASN A 213 -26.11 15.39 17.96
N ARG A 214 -25.34 14.51 18.60
CA ARG A 214 -23.93 14.31 18.24
C ARG A 214 -23.75 13.51 16.95
N ARG A 215 -22.55 13.60 16.39
CA ARG A 215 -22.11 12.69 15.33
C ARG A 215 -21.94 11.29 15.90
N LYS A 216 -22.45 10.30 15.17
CA LYS A 216 -22.45 8.88 15.54
C LYS A 216 -21.34 8.13 14.81
N SER A 217 -20.81 7.08 15.43
CA SER A 217 -19.87 6.17 14.77
C SER A 217 -20.59 5.36 13.67
N LYS A 218 -19.84 4.73 12.76
CA LYS A 218 -20.42 3.85 11.73
C LYS A 218 -21.24 2.72 12.34
N TRP A 219 -20.74 2.15 13.43
CA TRP A 219 -21.41 1.09 14.17
C TRP A 219 -22.72 1.59 14.82
N GLU A 220 -22.70 2.76 15.47
CA GLU A 220 -23.91 3.35 16.06
C GLU A 220 -24.98 3.67 15.02
N ILE A 221 -24.56 4.12 13.83
CA ILE A 221 -25.47 4.35 12.70
C ILE A 221 -26.12 3.05 12.23
N GLY A 222 -25.34 1.96 12.13
CA GLY A 222 -25.85 0.62 11.80
C GLY A 222 -26.88 0.15 12.81
N ARG A 223 -26.50 0.15 14.10
CA ARG A 223 -27.38 -0.21 15.22
C ARG A 223 -28.68 0.60 15.23
N ASP A 224 -28.59 1.94 15.17
CA ASP A 224 -29.77 2.81 15.18
C ASP A 224 -30.68 2.49 13.98
N TYR A 225 -30.10 2.17 12.82
CA TYR A 225 -30.88 1.83 11.64
C TYR A 225 -31.61 0.49 11.75
N GLU A 226 -30.96 -0.53 12.33
CA GLU A 226 -31.61 -1.82 12.63
C GLU A 226 -32.77 -1.63 13.62
N LEU A 227 -32.56 -0.87 14.69
CA LEU A 227 -33.61 -0.52 15.64
C LEU A 227 -34.78 0.22 14.98
N TYR A 228 -34.49 1.18 14.10
CA TYR A 228 -35.50 1.91 13.33
C TYR A 228 -36.33 0.98 12.44
N VAL A 229 -35.68 0.11 11.67
CA VAL A 229 -36.37 -0.83 10.78
C VAL A 229 -37.24 -1.78 11.59
N GLY A 230 -36.71 -2.35 12.68
CA GLY A 230 -37.47 -3.22 13.57
C GLY A 230 -38.68 -2.51 14.18
N TYR A 231 -38.53 -1.26 14.62
CA TYR A 231 -39.65 -0.44 15.10
C TYR A 231 -40.73 -0.24 14.03
N LYS A 232 -40.36 -0.05 12.75
CA LYS A 232 -41.34 0.07 11.67
C LYS A 232 -42.09 -1.23 11.40
N TYR A 233 -41.45 -2.39 11.58
CA TYR A 233 -42.13 -3.68 11.51
C TYR A 233 -43.02 -3.94 12.73
N SER A 234 -42.59 -3.54 13.94
CA SER A 234 -43.41 -3.71 15.15
C SER A 234 -44.70 -2.89 15.08
N LEU A 235 -44.65 -1.66 14.56
CA LEU A 235 -45.84 -0.83 14.27
C LEU A 235 -46.82 -1.50 13.29
N GLN A 236 -46.31 -2.34 12.40
CA GLN A 236 -47.13 -3.11 11.47
C GLN A 236 -47.67 -4.40 12.09
N GLY A 237 -47.41 -4.67 13.37
CA GLY A 237 -47.86 -5.86 14.10
C GLY A 237 -47.05 -7.12 13.80
N TYR A 238 -45.78 -6.99 13.44
CA TYR A 238 -44.84 -8.11 13.42
C TYR A 238 -44.23 -8.31 14.81
N SER A 239 -43.98 -9.56 15.19
CA SER A 239 -43.01 -9.86 16.26
C SER A 239 -41.61 -9.66 15.69
N VAL A 240 -40.74 -8.97 16.42
CA VAL A 240 -39.40 -8.57 15.93
C VAL A 240 -38.35 -9.01 16.93
N ASP A 241 -37.36 -9.77 16.44
CA ASP A 241 -36.16 -10.14 17.17
C ASP A 241 -34.94 -9.42 16.53
N TYR A 242 -34.18 -8.69 17.34
CA TYR A 242 -33.09 -7.79 16.92
C TYR A 242 -31.72 -8.50 16.90
N PHE A 243 -31.66 -9.62 16.20
CA PHE A 243 -30.57 -10.60 16.25
C PHE A 243 -29.17 -9.98 16.05
N GLY A 244 -29.03 -9.02 15.10
CA GLY A 244 -27.79 -8.30 14.77
C GLY A 244 -27.09 -7.59 15.93
N SER A 245 -27.88 -7.04 16.86
CA SER A 245 -27.33 -6.32 18.02
C SER A 245 -26.69 -7.24 19.07
N TYR A 246 -26.93 -8.55 19.00
CA TYR A 246 -26.58 -9.50 20.05
C TYR A 246 -25.43 -10.46 19.68
N ASN A 247 -25.34 -10.91 18.43
CA ASN A 247 -24.44 -12.00 18.04
C ASN A 247 -23.18 -11.57 17.26
N GLY A 248 -23.02 -10.28 16.99
CA GLY A 248 -21.81 -9.73 16.37
C GLY A 248 -21.41 -10.46 15.08
N LEU A 249 -20.23 -11.09 15.07
CA LEU A 249 -19.69 -11.81 13.90
C LEU A 249 -20.35 -13.18 13.64
N GLU A 250 -20.96 -13.80 14.66
CA GLU A 250 -21.57 -15.14 14.55
C GLU A 250 -22.96 -15.11 13.91
N ASP A 251 -23.48 -13.91 13.68
CA ASP A 251 -24.83 -13.66 13.21
C ASP A 251 -25.07 -14.13 11.74
N LEU A 252 -23.99 -14.30 10.97
CA LEU A 252 -24.03 -14.53 9.51
C LEU A 252 -24.75 -13.39 8.75
N GLY A 253 -25.00 -12.25 9.39
CA GLY A 253 -25.61 -11.05 8.83
C GLY A 253 -27.15 -11.04 8.84
N ARG A 254 -27.80 -11.67 9.83
CA ARG A 254 -29.24 -11.59 10.14
C ARG A 254 -29.50 -10.44 11.10
N ASP A 255 -29.68 -9.24 10.57
CA ASP A 255 -29.84 -8.08 11.45
C ASP A 255 -31.17 -8.13 12.23
N LEU A 256 -32.28 -8.51 11.58
CA LEU A 256 -33.58 -8.70 12.24
C LEU A 256 -34.28 -9.99 11.78
N ILE A 257 -35.04 -10.60 12.68
CA ILE A 257 -35.96 -11.70 12.38
C ILE A 257 -37.37 -11.23 12.72
N VAL A 258 -38.24 -11.13 11.71
CA VAL A 258 -39.63 -10.70 11.90
C VAL A 258 -40.60 -11.84 11.65
N LYS A 259 -41.62 -11.99 12.49
CA LYS A 259 -42.61 -13.08 12.38
C LYS A 259 -44.03 -12.54 12.40
N LYS A 260 -44.86 -12.98 11.45
CA LYS A 260 -46.29 -12.62 11.39
C LYS A 260 -47.08 -13.65 10.59
N LYS A 261 -48.24 -14.07 11.12
CA LYS A 261 -49.17 -15.00 10.45
C LYS A 261 -48.52 -16.31 9.94
N GLY A 262 -47.50 -16.82 10.65
CA GLY A 262 -46.80 -18.06 10.28
C GLY A 262 -45.66 -17.87 9.26
N GLU A 263 -45.47 -16.67 8.72
CA GLU A 263 -44.32 -16.33 7.89
C GLU A 263 -43.19 -15.70 8.73
N THR A 264 -41.96 -15.95 8.31
CA THR A 264 -40.73 -15.40 8.90
C THR A 264 -39.96 -14.60 7.86
N GLY A 265 -39.59 -13.36 8.19
CA GLY A 265 -38.70 -12.53 7.40
C GLY A 265 -37.33 -12.45 8.04
N ILE A 266 -36.28 -12.79 7.29
CA ILE A 266 -34.88 -12.57 7.68
C ILE A 266 -34.43 -11.29 6.99
N ILE A 267 -34.16 -10.26 7.80
CA ILE A 267 -33.88 -8.92 7.30
C ILE A 267 -32.39 -8.61 7.47
N GLN A 268 -31.78 -8.13 6.40
CA GLN A 268 -30.47 -7.49 6.45
C GLN A 268 -30.59 -6.00 6.13
N CYS A 269 -30.07 -5.19 7.03
CA CYS A 269 -30.03 -3.74 7.00
C CYS A 269 -28.62 -3.25 6.65
N LYS A 270 -28.49 -2.38 5.64
CA LYS A 270 -27.23 -1.70 5.34
C LYS A 270 -27.44 -0.20 5.22
N TYR A 271 -26.85 0.56 6.15
CA TYR A 271 -26.89 2.02 6.16
C TYR A 271 -25.53 2.62 5.81
N TRP A 272 -25.33 2.97 4.54
CA TRP A 272 -24.02 3.36 4.00
C TRP A 272 -24.02 4.78 3.43
N SER A 273 -22.81 5.30 3.18
CA SER A 273 -22.64 6.59 2.50
C SER A 273 -23.33 6.59 1.13
N SER A 274 -24.00 7.69 0.80
CA SER A 274 -24.73 7.88 -0.47
C SER A 274 -23.86 7.74 -1.73
N LYS A 275 -22.53 7.81 -1.59
CA LYS A 275 -21.56 7.60 -2.66
C LYS A 275 -21.32 6.12 -2.99
N LYS A 276 -21.69 5.21 -2.08
CA LYS A 276 -21.54 3.76 -2.28
C LYS A 276 -22.75 3.19 -3.03
N LYS A 277 -22.59 1.95 -3.51
CA LYS A 277 -23.66 1.15 -4.12
C LYS A 277 -23.66 -0.23 -3.47
N ILE A 278 -24.83 -0.85 -3.32
CA ILE A 278 -24.93 -2.23 -2.85
C ILE A 278 -24.70 -3.17 -4.04
N HIS A 279 -23.73 -4.06 -3.90
CA HIS A 279 -23.42 -5.08 -4.91
C HIS A 279 -24.01 -6.45 -4.53
N GLU A 280 -24.12 -7.31 -5.54
CA GLU A 280 -24.74 -8.64 -5.52
C GLU A 280 -24.23 -9.55 -4.40
N LYS A 281 -22.97 -9.36 -3.95
CA LYS A 281 -22.38 -10.11 -2.84
C LYS A 281 -23.24 -10.10 -1.57
N HIS A 282 -23.88 -8.96 -1.26
CA HIS A 282 -24.72 -8.84 -0.07
C HIS A 282 -26.05 -9.59 -0.21
N ILE A 283 -26.60 -9.60 -1.42
CA ILE A 283 -27.82 -10.35 -1.72
C ILE A 283 -27.55 -11.86 -1.68
N ALA A 284 -26.43 -12.30 -2.25
CA ALA A 284 -25.98 -13.69 -2.20
C ALA A 284 -25.70 -14.14 -0.75
N GLN A 285 -25.08 -13.27 0.05
CA GLN A 285 -24.85 -13.52 1.48
C GLN A 285 -26.18 -13.69 2.22
N LEU A 286 -27.11 -12.74 2.10
CA LEU A 286 -28.43 -12.82 2.73
C LEU A 286 -29.19 -14.09 2.33
N TYR A 287 -29.12 -14.48 1.05
CA TYR A 287 -29.72 -15.73 0.59
C TYR A 287 -29.12 -16.95 1.31
N GLY A 288 -27.79 -17.04 1.40
CA GLY A 288 -27.12 -18.11 2.16
C GLY A 288 -27.57 -18.13 3.62
N THR A 289 -27.71 -16.96 4.22
CA THR A 289 -28.17 -16.78 5.60
C THR A 289 -29.63 -17.22 5.80
N VAL A 290 -30.52 -16.95 4.84
CA VAL A 290 -31.90 -17.44 4.84
C VAL A 290 -31.94 -18.97 4.79
N VAL A 291 -31.17 -19.57 3.88
CA VAL A 291 -31.07 -21.03 3.75
C VAL A 291 -30.55 -21.67 5.04
N SER A 292 -29.51 -21.10 5.63
CA SER A 292 -28.96 -21.56 6.90
C SER A 292 -30.00 -21.46 8.04
N TYR A 293 -30.80 -20.38 8.11
CA TYR A 293 -31.87 -20.26 9.11
C TYR A 293 -32.96 -21.32 8.93
N ILE A 294 -33.34 -21.60 7.68
CA ILE A 294 -34.31 -22.64 7.33
C ILE A 294 -33.82 -24.01 7.80
N ILE A 295 -32.55 -24.35 7.52
CA ILE A 295 -31.95 -25.65 7.88
C ILE A 295 -31.86 -25.80 9.40
N GLU A 296 -31.32 -24.80 10.10
CA GLU A 296 -31.11 -24.81 11.55
C GLU A 296 -32.42 -25.01 12.33
N ASN A 297 -33.51 -24.43 11.84
CA ASN A 297 -34.81 -24.45 12.51
C ASN A 297 -35.81 -25.45 11.88
N ASN A 298 -35.38 -26.20 10.85
CA ASN A 298 -36.23 -27.11 10.07
C ASN A 298 -37.55 -26.47 9.60
N TYR A 299 -37.47 -25.21 9.11
CA TYR A 299 -38.63 -24.48 8.61
C TYR A 299 -39.01 -24.89 7.19
N ILE A 300 -40.26 -24.61 6.80
CA ILE A 300 -40.71 -24.78 5.42
C ILE A 300 -40.15 -23.61 4.59
N PRO A 301 -39.35 -23.85 3.52
CA PRO A 301 -38.69 -22.79 2.78
C PRO A 301 -39.62 -21.69 2.27
N SER A 302 -40.83 -22.04 1.83
CA SER A 302 -41.81 -21.07 1.29
C SER A 302 -42.39 -20.11 2.33
N LEU A 303 -42.15 -20.34 3.63
CA LEU A 303 -42.61 -19.47 4.72
C LEU A 303 -41.49 -18.57 5.26
N VAL A 304 -40.28 -18.67 4.71
CA VAL A 304 -39.13 -17.86 5.14
C VAL A 304 -38.66 -17.00 3.97
N HIS A 305 -38.61 -15.69 4.17
CA HIS A 305 -38.26 -14.73 3.12
C HIS A 305 -37.05 -13.90 3.51
N GLY A 306 -36.11 -13.70 2.59
CA GLY A 306 -35.04 -12.72 2.75
C GLY A 306 -35.51 -11.31 2.37
N ILE A 307 -35.16 -10.32 3.18
CA ILE A 307 -35.50 -8.91 2.94
C ILE A 307 -34.25 -8.04 3.12
N PHE A 308 -33.81 -7.36 2.07
CA PHE A 308 -32.66 -6.46 2.11
C PHE A 308 -33.11 -4.99 2.16
N ILE A 309 -32.73 -4.24 3.20
CA ILE A 309 -33.20 -2.86 3.41
C ILE A 309 -31.99 -1.92 3.49
N THR A 310 -31.99 -0.87 2.68
CA THR A 310 -30.87 0.08 2.62
C THR A 310 -31.30 1.51 2.33
N ASN A 311 -30.51 2.47 2.79
CA ASN A 311 -30.70 3.89 2.50
C ASN A 311 -30.18 4.31 1.11
N ILE A 312 -29.41 3.45 0.44
CA ILE A 312 -28.84 3.71 -0.90
C ILE A 312 -29.47 2.79 -1.94
N SER A 313 -28.89 2.76 -3.14
CA SER A 313 -29.35 1.94 -4.26
C SER A 313 -28.48 0.69 -4.47
N LEU A 314 -29.11 -0.37 -4.95
CA LEU A 314 -28.52 -1.61 -5.42
C LEU A 314 -27.98 -1.45 -6.85
N SER A 315 -26.94 -2.21 -7.18
CA SER A 315 -26.45 -2.38 -8.55
C SER A 315 -27.50 -3.11 -9.41
N ASP A 316 -27.47 -2.90 -10.72
CA ASP A 316 -28.40 -3.59 -11.63
C ASP A 316 -28.19 -5.11 -11.56
N THR A 317 -26.95 -5.55 -11.33
CA THR A 317 -26.61 -6.95 -11.06
C THR A 317 -27.20 -7.42 -9.75
N ALA A 318 -27.10 -6.63 -8.67
CA ALA A 318 -27.68 -6.98 -7.37
C ALA A 318 -29.21 -7.13 -7.45
N LYS A 319 -29.89 -6.30 -8.24
CA LYS A 319 -31.34 -6.43 -8.49
C LYS A 319 -31.67 -7.73 -9.22
N LYS A 320 -30.91 -8.07 -10.27
CA LYS A 320 -31.06 -9.38 -10.97
C LYS A 320 -30.84 -10.56 -10.02
N PHE A 321 -29.87 -10.47 -9.11
CA PHE A 321 -29.66 -11.49 -8.08
C PHE A 321 -30.85 -11.58 -7.13
N ALA A 322 -31.37 -10.45 -6.68
CA ALA A 322 -32.50 -10.40 -5.77
C ALA A 322 -33.75 -11.02 -6.40
N ASP A 323 -34.03 -10.69 -7.67
CA ASP A 323 -35.13 -11.27 -8.44
C ASP A 323 -34.97 -12.78 -8.64
N PHE A 324 -33.76 -13.25 -8.95
CA PHE A 324 -33.49 -14.67 -9.18
C PHE A 324 -33.56 -15.51 -7.89
N LEU A 325 -33.08 -14.97 -6.77
CA LEU A 325 -32.99 -15.65 -5.47
C LEU A 325 -34.24 -15.47 -4.60
N ASP A 326 -35.28 -14.78 -5.10
CA ASP A 326 -36.48 -14.37 -4.35
C ASP A 326 -36.17 -13.59 -3.05
N ILE A 327 -35.18 -12.71 -3.14
CA ILE A 327 -34.85 -11.78 -2.05
C ILE A 327 -35.59 -10.46 -2.29
N LYS A 328 -36.48 -10.11 -1.37
CA LYS A 328 -37.18 -8.83 -1.41
C LYS A 328 -36.22 -7.71 -1.02
N TYR A 329 -36.38 -6.51 -1.55
CA TYR A 329 -35.53 -5.40 -1.16
C TYR A 329 -36.28 -4.05 -1.09
N LYS A 330 -35.73 -3.14 -0.28
CA LYS A 330 -36.16 -1.75 -0.19
C LYS A 330 -34.95 -0.83 -0.26
N GLU A 331 -34.81 -0.13 -1.38
CA GLU A 331 -33.82 0.92 -1.60
C GLU A 331 -34.31 2.28 -1.09
N ASN A 332 -33.36 3.21 -0.90
CA ASN A 332 -33.64 4.60 -0.57
C ASN A 332 -34.55 4.74 0.67
N TYR A 333 -34.30 3.92 1.69
CA TYR A 333 -35.03 3.91 2.95
C TYR A 333 -34.19 4.60 4.04
N PRO A 334 -34.28 5.93 4.18
CA PRO A 334 -33.52 6.64 5.21
C PRO A 334 -34.07 6.34 6.61
N ILE A 335 -33.21 6.51 7.61
CA ILE A 335 -33.60 6.47 9.01
C ILE A 335 -34.52 7.66 9.31
N GLY A 336 -35.58 7.40 10.07
CA GLY A 336 -36.51 8.41 10.57
C GLY A 336 -36.55 8.43 12.10
N GLU A 337 -37.58 9.06 12.65
CA GLU A 337 -37.81 9.06 14.10
C GLU A 337 -38.22 7.67 14.61
N PHE A 338 -37.63 7.25 15.73
CA PHE A 338 -37.93 6.02 16.47
C PHE A 338 -37.49 6.11 17.94
N PRO A 339 -38.12 5.33 18.83
CA PRO A 339 -37.75 5.30 20.24
C PRO A 339 -36.42 4.56 20.44
N ARG A 340 -35.52 5.14 21.24
CA ARG A 340 -34.17 4.62 21.47
C ARG A 340 -33.92 4.17 22.90
N ILE A 341 -34.89 4.34 23.80
CA ILE A 341 -34.76 3.83 25.16
C ILE A 341 -35.30 2.41 25.18
N LYS A 342 -34.50 1.45 25.65
CA LYS A 342 -34.93 0.06 25.86
C LYS A 342 -35.42 -0.10 27.30
N CYS A 343 -36.69 -0.43 27.50
CA CYS A 343 -37.29 -0.64 28.83
C CYS A 343 -37.49 -2.14 29.05
N ASN A 344 -36.67 -2.74 29.92
CA ASN A 344 -36.64 -4.17 30.17
C ASN A 344 -37.04 -4.52 31.63
N ILE A 345 -37.57 -5.72 31.81
CA ILE A 345 -37.99 -6.26 33.10
C ILE A 345 -37.06 -7.41 33.44
N SER A 346 -36.24 -7.21 34.47
CA SER A 346 -35.30 -8.22 34.98
C SER A 346 -35.65 -8.66 36.39
N LYS A 347 -35.04 -9.74 36.87
CA LYS A 347 -35.16 -10.15 38.28
C LYS A 347 -33.89 -9.78 39.04
N ASP A 348 -34.04 -9.29 40.26
CA ASP A 348 -32.91 -9.05 41.16
C ASP A 348 -32.37 -10.37 41.77
N GLU A 349 -31.31 -10.26 42.58
CA GLU A 349 -30.70 -11.39 43.30
C GLU A 349 -31.64 -12.10 44.29
N TYR A 350 -32.76 -11.46 44.64
CA TYR A 350 -33.80 -11.98 45.53
C TYR A 350 -35.03 -12.49 44.75
N GLY A 351 -34.99 -12.45 43.42
CA GLY A 351 -36.07 -12.91 42.53
C GLY A 351 -37.21 -11.91 42.33
N ASN A 352 -37.10 -10.67 42.82
CA ASN A 352 -38.11 -9.63 42.63
C ASN A 352 -37.98 -8.99 41.25
N GLU A 353 -39.11 -8.62 40.66
CA GLU A 353 -39.13 -7.91 39.39
C GLU A 353 -38.57 -6.48 39.53
N THR A 354 -37.68 -6.14 38.61
CA THR A 354 -37.05 -4.84 38.49
C THR A 354 -37.27 -4.30 37.09
N LYS A 355 -37.84 -3.09 37.01
CA LYS A 355 -38.08 -2.38 35.75
C LYS A 355 -36.97 -1.39 35.51
N ILE A 356 -36.14 -1.66 34.49
CA ILE A 356 -34.96 -0.84 34.18
C ILE A 356 -35.06 -0.33 32.74
N TYR A 357 -34.68 0.92 32.52
CA TYR A 357 -34.48 1.43 31.16
C TYR A 357 -32.99 1.67 30.88
N HIS A 358 -32.61 1.44 29.63
CA HIS A 358 -31.28 1.61 29.10
C HIS A 358 -31.28 2.67 28.00
N LEU A 359 -30.38 3.64 28.13
CA LEU A 359 -30.07 4.63 27.11
C LEU A 359 -29.04 4.07 26.13
N PRO A 360 -28.97 4.58 24.88
CA PRO A 360 -27.97 4.16 23.89
C PRO A 360 -26.50 4.33 24.31
N THR A 361 -26.25 5.10 25.37
CA THR A 361 -24.94 5.38 25.97
C THR A 361 -24.60 4.44 27.14
N ASP A 362 -25.53 3.57 27.56
CA ASP A 362 -25.32 2.64 28.65
C ASP A 362 -24.59 1.37 28.19
N GLN A 363 -23.74 0.81 29.06
CA GLN A 363 -22.87 -0.33 28.74
C GLN A 363 -23.64 -1.59 28.30
N GLN A 364 -24.84 -1.81 28.87
CA GLN A 364 -25.66 -2.99 28.59
C GLN A 364 -26.70 -2.76 27.51
N TYR A 365 -26.73 -1.58 26.87
CA TYR A 365 -27.78 -1.24 25.92
C TYR A 365 -27.91 -2.25 24.77
N ASP A 366 -26.79 -2.70 24.23
CA ASP A 366 -26.77 -3.62 23.08
C ASP A 366 -27.11 -5.05 23.47
N ASN A 367 -26.76 -5.44 24.70
CA ASN A 367 -27.03 -6.79 25.23
C ASN A 367 -28.49 -6.96 25.69
N VAL A 368 -29.18 -5.88 26.02
CA VAL A 368 -30.55 -5.92 26.54
C VAL A 368 -31.55 -6.18 25.43
N LYS A 369 -32.39 -7.18 25.67
CA LYS A 369 -33.49 -7.59 24.78
C LYS A 369 -34.84 -7.11 25.30
N ILE A 370 -35.79 -6.97 24.37
CA ILE A 370 -37.18 -6.61 24.64
C ILE A 370 -38.04 -7.77 24.13
N GLU A 371 -38.28 -8.75 25.00
CA GLU A 371 -38.91 -10.04 24.69
C GLU A 371 -40.13 -10.33 25.58
N HIS A 372 -40.16 -9.79 26.79
CA HIS A 372 -41.19 -10.10 27.79
C HIS A 372 -42.37 -9.13 27.73
N THR A 373 -43.55 -9.64 28.11
CA THR A 373 -44.76 -8.84 28.23
C THR A 373 -44.56 -7.70 29.23
N GLY A 374 -44.79 -6.46 28.78
CA GLY A 374 -44.60 -5.25 29.58
C GLY A 374 -43.28 -4.53 29.33
N GLU A 375 -42.33 -5.16 28.62
CA GLU A 375 -41.15 -4.49 28.08
C GLU A 375 -41.52 -3.66 26.84
N CYS A 376 -40.81 -2.56 26.61
CA CYS A 376 -41.12 -1.67 25.51
C CYS A 376 -39.94 -0.76 25.13
N PHE A 377 -40.12 -0.03 24.04
CA PHE A 377 -39.24 1.10 23.71
C PHE A 377 -39.93 2.42 24.08
N ALA A 378 -39.15 3.41 24.53
CA ALA A 378 -39.64 4.75 24.84
C ALA A 378 -38.88 5.85 24.08
N PHE A 379 -39.57 6.95 23.75
CA PHE A 379 -38.99 8.13 23.10
C PHE A 379 -38.28 9.04 24.08
N THR A 380 -38.76 9.12 25.31
CA THR A 380 -38.27 10.05 26.34
C THR A 380 -38.09 9.35 27.68
N VAL A 381 -37.23 9.90 28.53
CA VAL A 381 -37.03 9.39 29.88
C VAL A 381 -38.31 9.50 30.70
N ASP A 382 -39.04 10.61 30.56
CA ASP A 382 -40.33 10.81 31.23
C ASP A 382 -41.36 9.73 30.85
N GLU A 383 -41.41 9.31 29.58
CA GLU A 383 -42.27 8.20 29.14
C GLU A 383 -41.87 6.88 29.81
N ALA A 384 -40.58 6.56 29.87
CA ALA A 384 -40.08 5.35 30.52
C ALA A 384 -40.38 5.35 32.03
N GLU A 385 -40.14 6.48 32.71
CA GLU A 385 -40.38 6.63 34.15
C GLU A 385 -41.86 6.57 34.51
N LYS A 386 -42.75 7.14 33.68
CA LYS A 386 -44.21 7.01 33.85
C LYS A 386 -44.70 5.58 33.73
N LEU A 387 -44.02 4.74 32.96
CA LEU A 387 -44.29 3.30 32.87
C LEU A 387 -43.69 2.50 34.05
N GLY A 388 -43.02 3.18 34.98
CA GLY A 388 -42.46 2.63 36.21
C GLY A 388 -41.04 2.09 36.04
N PHE A 389 -40.33 2.43 34.97
CA PHE A 389 -38.93 2.04 34.76
C PHE A 389 -38.00 3.07 35.38
N ARG A 390 -36.92 2.60 36.02
CA ARG A 390 -35.83 3.45 36.50
C ARG A 390 -34.59 3.30 35.62
N HIS A 391 -33.67 4.26 35.65
CA HIS A 391 -32.42 4.17 34.87
C HIS A 391 -31.55 2.99 35.35
N ALA A 392 -30.78 2.40 34.42
CA ALA A 392 -29.75 1.42 34.70
C ALA A 392 -28.57 2.04 35.48
N TYR A 393 -28.08 1.34 36.51
CA TYR A 393 -26.89 1.78 37.25
C TYR A 393 -25.61 1.39 36.50
N LYS A 394 -24.60 2.26 36.52
CA LYS A 394 -23.24 1.89 36.11
C LYS A 394 -22.61 1.00 37.17
N TRP A 395 -22.26 -0.23 36.80
CA TRP A 395 -21.52 -1.13 37.68
C TRP A 395 -20.04 -0.73 37.68
N HIS A 396 -19.55 -0.26 38.82
CA HIS A 396 -18.12 -0.08 39.04
C HIS A 396 -17.58 -1.37 39.67
N ASN A 397 -16.84 -2.18 38.91
CA ASN A 397 -16.04 -3.24 39.52
C ASN A 397 -15.11 -2.59 40.56
N LYS A 398 -15.23 -3.02 41.82
CA LYS A 398 -14.26 -2.68 42.86
C LYS A 398 -12.97 -3.46 42.68
#